data_AF-A0A9P9LE29-F1
#
_entry.id   AF-A0A9P9LE29-F1
#
_cell.length_a   1.000
_cell.length_b   1.000
_cell.length_c   1.000
_cell.angle_alpha   90.00
_cell.angle_beta   90.00
_cell.angle_gamma   90.00
#
_symmetry.space_group_name_H-M   'P 1'
#
loop_
_entity.id
_entity.type
_entity.pdbx_description
1 polymer ?
#
loop_
_entity_poly.entity_id
_entity_poly.type
_entity_poly.pdbx_seq_one_letter_code
_entity_poly.pdbx_strand_id
1 'polypeptide(L)'
;MLTHYPKLFGALSCSHPLADMRRYTKLLAGPLWIAEYGDPDDLKDWEFLQRISAYHAINGDDIYPPILLTGMRNDDRVHPGHTRKTAAKLLDLGHEAWFFERDTGGHSTGKNSSERASSNALAYTFLRQSIGWATH
;
A
#
# COMPACT_ATOMS: atom_id res chain seq x y z
N MET A 1 0.39 3.35 -9.90
CA MET A 1 1.34 2.34 -10.44
C MET A 1 0.62 1.01 -10.64
N LEU A 2 0.31 0.29 -9.56
CA LEU A 2 -0.36 -1.02 -9.60
C LEU A 2 -1.64 -1.03 -10.45
N THR A 3 -2.61 -0.15 -10.17
CA THR A 3 -3.97 -0.24 -10.73
C THR A 3 -4.17 0.46 -12.07
N HIS A 4 -3.25 1.33 -12.48
CA HIS A 4 -3.39 2.11 -13.73
C HIS A 4 -2.40 1.67 -14.81
N TYR A 5 -1.21 1.25 -14.39
CA TYR A 5 -0.13 0.91 -15.31
C TYR A 5 0.58 -0.39 -14.90
N PRO A 6 -0.15 -1.47 -14.57
CA PRO A 6 0.47 -2.68 -14.04
C PRO A 6 1.52 -3.29 -14.96
N LYS A 7 1.28 -3.21 -16.28
CA LYS A 7 2.15 -3.77 -17.32
C LYS A 7 3.52 -3.06 -17.45
N LEU A 8 3.70 -1.91 -16.79
CA LEU A 8 4.96 -1.15 -16.84
C LEU A 8 5.94 -1.50 -15.73
N PHE A 9 5.55 -2.36 -14.77
CA PHE A 9 6.35 -2.70 -13.61
C PHE A 9 6.53 -4.21 -13.51
N GLY A 10 7.76 -4.66 -13.22
CA GLY A 10 8.04 -6.09 -12.98
C GLY A 10 7.67 -6.55 -11.57
N ALA A 11 7.74 -5.65 -10.58
CA ALA A 11 7.33 -5.88 -9.19
C ALA A 11 7.15 -4.54 -8.46
N LEU A 12 6.42 -4.53 -7.35
CA LEU A 12 6.19 -3.34 -6.53
C LEU A 12 6.43 -3.63 -5.04
N SER A 13 7.11 -2.71 -4.34
CA SER A 13 7.18 -2.69 -2.88
C SER A 13 6.50 -1.42 -2.39
N CYS A 14 5.42 -1.57 -1.62
CA CYS A 14 4.59 -0.47 -1.16
C CYS A 14 4.49 -0.47 0.38
N SER A 15 4.92 0.62 1.00
CA SER A 15 5.05 0.71 2.46
C SER A 15 4.11 1.79 3.01
N HIS A 16 3.31 1.44 4.02
CA HIS A 16 2.35 2.32 4.71
C HIS A 16 1.41 3.10 3.75
N PRO A 17 0.75 2.43 2.78
CA PRO A 17 -0.06 3.11 1.78
C PRO A 17 -1.31 3.80 2.34
N LEU A 18 -1.67 4.95 1.75
CA LEU A 18 -3.01 5.53 1.78
C LEU A 18 -3.79 5.04 0.55
N ALA A 19 -4.51 3.92 0.66
CA ALA A 19 -5.07 3.22 -0.52
C ALA A 19 -6.59 3.41 -0.72
N ASP A 20 -7.33 3.62 0.37
CA ASP A 20 -8.79 3.73 0.38
C ASP A 20 -9.17 5.20 0.55
N MET A 21 -9.35 5.88 -0.59
CA MET A 21 -9.70 7.30 -0.59
C MET A 21 -11.16 7.55 -0.24
N ARG A 22 -12.02 6.51 -0.12
CA ARG A 22 -13.40 6.74 0.32
C ARG A 22 -13.49 6.96 1.82
N ARG A 23 -12.58 6.33 2.58
CA ARG A 23 -12.62 6.35 4.06
C ARG A 23 -11.42 6.98 4.72
N TYR A 24 -10.46 7.50 3.94
CA TYR A 24 -9.19 7.99 4.49
C TYR A 24 -9.41 9.09 5.54
N THR A 25 -10.37 10.00 5.32
CA THR A 25 -10.71 11.07 6.27
C THR A 25 -11.32 10.58 7.59
N LYS A 26 -11.72 9.32 7.70
CA LYS A 26 -12.32 8.75 8.92
C LYS A 26 -11.30 8.06 9.82
N LEU A 27 -10.01 8.08 9.45
CA LEU A 27 -8.96 7.27 10.08
C LEU A 27 -7.75 8.15 10.44
N LEU A 28 -7.37 8.14 11.73
CA LEU A 28 -6.19 8.81 12.28
C LEU A 28 -6.00 10.25 11.75
N ALA A 29 -4.82 10.56 11.18
CA ALA A 29 -4.47 11.87 10.65
C ALA A 29 -5.16 12.20 9.31
N GLY A 30 -5.98 11.29 8.78
CA GLY A 30 -6.71 11.44 7.51
C GLY A 30 -7.38 12.79 7.27
N PRO A 31 -8.17 13.35 8.22
CA PRO A 31 -8.78 14.67 8.05
C PRO A 31 -7.80 15.79 7.69
N LEU A 32 -6.54 15.71 8.14
CA LEU A 32 -5.53 16.74 7.89
C LEU A 32 -5.11 16.80 6.41
N TRP A 33 -5.42 15.77 5.62
CA TRP A 33 -5.07 15.72 4.19
C TRP A 33 -6.26 16.05 3.28
N ILE A 34 -7.38 16.55 3.81
CA ILE A 34 -8.52 17.04 3.01
C ILE A 34 -8.08 18.19 2.11
N ALA A 35 -7.28 19.12 2.62
CA ALA A 35 -6.79 20.24 1.82
C ALA A 35 -5.94 19.83 0.60
N GLU A 36 -5.33 18.64 0.65
CA GLU A 36 -4.49 18.10 -0.42
C GLU A 36 -5.28 17.22 -1.40
N TYR A 37 -6.10 16.31 -0.88
CA TYR A 37 -6.78 15.29 -1.70
C TYR A 37 -8.25 15.60 -2.00
N GLY A 38 -8.92 16.40 -1.16
CA GLY A 38 -10.37 16.64 -1.20
C GLY A 38 -11.15 15.84 -0.16
N ASP A 39 -12.40 16.21 0.08
CA ASP A 39 -13.29 15.52 1.02
C ASP A 39 -14.09 14.41 0.32
N PRO A 40 -13.91 13.11 0.69
CA PRO A 40 -14.69 12.03 0.10
C PRO A 40 -16.21 12.15 0.34
N ASP A 41 -16.64 12.91 1.34
CA ASP A 41 -18.07 13.15 1.60
C ASP A 41 -18.65 14.25 0.70
N ASP A 42 -17.82 15.08 0.05
CA ASP A 42 -18.24 15.96 -1.02
C ASP A 42 -18.31 15.19 -2.35
N LEU A 43 -19.43 15.29 -3.06
CA LEU A 43 -19.65 14.56 -4.31
C LEU A 43 -18.67 14.97 -5.42
N LYS A 44 -18.31 16.25 -5.51
CA LYS A 44 -17.41 16.76 -6.55
C LYS A 44 -15.99 16.25 -6.33
N ASP A 45 -15.53 16.25 -5.08
CA ASP A 45 -14.22 15.71 -4.73
C ASP A 45 -14.21 14.19 -4.92
N TRP A 46 -15.30 13.51 -4.56
CA TRP A 46 -15.43 12.06 -4.76
C TRP A 46 -15.31 11.64 -6.23
N GLU A 47 -15.83 12.43 -7.18
CA GLU A 47 -15.73 12.13 -8.61
C GLU A 47 -14.29 11.89 -9.08
N PHE A 48 -13.34 12.63 -8.51
CA PHE A 48 -11.90 12.46 -8.75
C PHE A 48 -11.29 11.42 -7.83
N LEU A 49 -11.56 11.48 -6.51
CA LEU A 49 -10.96 10.59 -5.51
C LEU A 49 -11.19 9.11 -5.82
N GLN A 50 -12.36 8.74 -6.32
CA GLN A 50 -12.66 7.36 -6.68
C GLN A 50 -11.73 6.81 -7.78
N ARG A 51 -11.26 7.69 -8.69
CA ARG A 51 -10.39 7.31 -9.81
C ARG A 51 -8.97 7.02 -9.34
N ILE A 52 -8.50 7.73 -8.30
CA ILE A 52 -7.16 7.54 -7.75
C ILE A 52 -7.12 6.55 -6.58
N SER A 53 -8.29 6.11 -6.08
CA SER A 53 -8.34 5.14 -4.99
C SER A 53 -7.93 3.75 -5.47
N ALA A 54 -6.68 3.39 -5.20
CA ALA A 54 -6.13 2.07 -5.51
C ALA A 54 -7.01 0.94 -4.97
N TYR A 55 -7.53 1.07 -3.74
CA TYR A 55 -8.42 0.05 -3.16
C TYR A 55 -9.67 -0.21 -4.02
N HIS A 56 -10.29 0.82 -4.58
CA HIS A 56 -11.49 0.67 -5.40
C HIS A 56 -11.16 0.21 -6.82
N ALA A 57 -10.02 0.63 -7.36
CA ALA A 57 -9.58 0.27 -8.72
C ALA A 57 -9.13 -1.19 -8.87
N ILE A 58 -8.69 -1.85 -7.79
CA ILE A 58 -8.34 -3.29 -7.81
C ILE A 58 -9.55 -4.13 -8.24
N ASN A 59 -9.38 -4.96 -9.26
CA ASN A 59 -10.39 -5.89 -9.77
C ASN A 59 -9.76 -7.27 -10.08
N GLY A 60 -10.60 -8.27 -10.37
CA GLY A 60 -10.15 -9.65 -10.61
C GLY A 60 -9.72 -9.95 -12.05
N ASP A 61 -10.06 -9.09 -13.01
CA ASP A 61 -9.81 -9.34 -14.43
C ASP A 61 -8.42 -8.83 -14.87
N ASP A 62 -7.85 -7.89 -14.13
CA ASP A 62 -6.52 -7.34 -14.38
C ASP A 62 -5.40 -8.31 -14.00
N ILE A 63 -4.27 -8.22 -14.71
CA ILE A 63 -3.03 -8.90 -14.32
C ILE A 63 -2.12 -7.88 -13.65
N TYR A 64 -1.89 -8.06 -12.35
CA TYR A 64 -0.99 -7.22 -11.57
C TYR A 64 0.41 -7.84 -11.42
N PRO A 65 1.47 -7.02 -11.39
CA PRO A 65 2.80 -7.52 -11.04
C PRO A 65 2.86 -7.94 -9.57
N PRO A 66 3.79 -8.85 -9.19
CA PRO A 66 4.09 -9.18 -7.81
C PRO A 66 4.18 -7.93 -6.93
N ILE A 67 3.45 -7.90 -5.81
CA ILE A 67 3.48 -6.76 -4.88
C ILE A 67 3.70 -7.16 -3.43
N LEU A 68 4.68 -6.53 -2.78
CA LEU A 68 4.85 -6.56 -1.33
C LEU A 68 4.22 -5.31 -0.70
N LEU A 69 3.25 -5.54 0.19
CA LEU A 69 2.64 -4.53 1.04
C LEU A 69 3.23 -4.62 2.45
N THR A 70 3.81 -3.52 2.93
CA THR A 70 4.32 -3.45 4.30
C THR A 70 3.61 -2.38 5.13
N GLY A 71 3.45 -2.63 6.42
CA GLY A 71 2.87 -1.67 7.36
C GLY A 71 3.36 -1.89 8.79
N MET A 72 2.95 -1.01 9.68
CA MET A 72 3.20 -1.14 11.12
C MET A 72 1.88 -1.16 11.86
N ARG A 73 1.71 -2.10 12.79
CA ARG A 73 0.48 -2.29 13.57
C ARG A 73 0.03 -1.02 14.30
N ASN A 74 1.00 -0.23 14.77
CA ASN A 74 0.78 0.97 15.58
C ASN A 74 1.19 2.26 14.84
N ASP A 75 1.11 2.28 13.51
CA ASP A 75 1.24 3.53 12.75
C ASP A 75 0.15 4.52 13.20
N ASP A 76 0.58 5.69 13.67
CA ASP A 76 -0.24 6.75 14.24
C ASP A 76 -0.62 7.83 13.23
N ARG A 77 -0.08 7.76 12.00
CA ARG A 77 -0.36 8.70 10.92
C ARG A 77 -1.26 8.06 9.88
N VAL A 78 -0.79 7.01 9.20
CA VAL A 78 -1.54 6.30 8.16
C VAL A 78 -2.11 5.02 8.76
N HIS A 79 -3.44 4.96 8.86
CA HIS A 79 -4.08 3.84 9.54
C HIS A 79 -3.75 2.48 8.85
N PRO A 80 -3.28 1.46 9.60
CA PRO A 80 -2.84 0.18 9.03
C PRO A 80 -3.95 -0.56 8.26
N GLY A 81 -5.21 -0.21 8.53
CA GLY A 81 -6.36 -0.69 7.80
C GLY A 81 -6.26 -0.51 6.28
N HIS A 82 -5.57 0.53 5.78
CA HIS A 82 -5.33 0.68 4.34
C HIS A 82 -4.47 -0.44 3.76
N THR A 83 -3.34 -0.74 4.39
CA THR A 83 -2.45 -1.84 3.99
C THR A 83 -3.17 -3.18 4.10
N ARG A 84 -3.79 -3.46 5.25
CA ARG A 84 -4.47 -4.73 5.53
C ARG A 84 -5.58 -5.01 4.52
N LYS A 85 -6.47 -4.05 4.26
CA LYS A 85 -7.61 -4.26 3.35
C LYS A 85 -7.17 -4.37 1.89
N THR A 86 -6.10 -3.69 1.50
CA THR A 86 -5.56 -3.77 0.14
C THR A 86 -4.91 -5.14 -0.08
N ALA A 87 -4.14 -5.62 0.89
CA ALA A 87 -3.55 -6.96 0.85
C ALA A 87 -4.65 -8.04 0.80
N ALA A 88 -5.64 -7.96 1.69
CA ALA A 88 -6.76 -8.90 1.71
C ALA A 88 -7.49 -8.94 0.35
N LYS A 89 -7.84 -7.78 -0.22
CA LYS A 89 -8.53 -7.71 -1.51
C LYS A 89 -7.71 -8.33 -2.65
N LEU A 90 -6.39 -8.09 -2.70
CA LEU A 90 -5.53 -8.70 -3.72
C LEU A 90 -5.46 -10.22 -3.57
N LEU A 91 -5.26 -10.70 -2.35
CA LEU A 91 -5.18 -12.13 -2.03
C LEU A 91 -6.51 -12.84 -2.33
N ASP A 92 -7.64 -12.26 -1.94
CA ASP A 92 -8.98 -12.82 -2.16
C ASP A 92 -9.33 -12.93 -3.65
N LEU A 93 -8.76 -12.05 -4.48
CA LEU A 93 -8.90 -12.09 -5.94
C LEU A 93 -7.86 -12.98 -6.63
N GLY A 94 -6.97 -13.63 -5.88
CA GLY A 94 -5.95 -14.54 -6.39
C GLY A 94 -4.73 -13.85 -7.01
N HIS A 95 -4.52 -12.56 -6.74
CA HIS A 95 -3.34 -11.83 -7.21
C HIS A 95 -2.08 -12.19 -6.41
N GLU A 96 -0.93 -12.08 -7.07
CA GLU A 96 0.37 -12.36 -6.48
C GLU A 96 0.81 -11.22 -5.53
N ALA A 97 0.37 -11.31 -4.27
CA ALA A 97 0.60 -10.29 -3.25
C ALA A 97 1.18 -10.89 -1.96
N TRP A 98 2.04 -10.12 -1.30
CA TRP A 98 2.59 -10.42 0.02
C TRP A 98 2.26 -9.29 0.99
N PHE A 99 2.06 -9.66 2.24
CA PHE A 99 1.79 -8.72 3.31
C PHE A 99 2.73 -8.98 4.47
N PHE A 100 3.38 -7.92 4.95
CA PHE A 100 4.19 -7.97 6.15
C PHE A 100 3.85 -6.79 7.06
N GLU A 101 3.38 -7.11 8.27
CA GLU A 101 3.09 -6.10 9.30
C GLU A 101 4.05 -6.27 10.47
N ARG A 102 4.66 -5.16 10.88
CA ARG A 102 5.50 -5.13 12.08
C ARG A 102 4.67 -4.80 13.30
N ASP A 103 4.90 -5.52 14.40
CA ASP A 103 4.20 -5.28 15.67
C ASP A 103 4.67 -4.02 16.40
N THR A 104 5.94 -3.65 16.24
CA THR A 104 6.55 -2.49 16.94
C THR A 104 6.95 -1.40 15.95
N GLY A 105 6.61 -0.15 16.27
CA GLY A 105 6.89 1.00 15.41
C GLY A 105 5.86 2.12 15.57
N GLY A 106 6.05 3.20 14.83
CA GLY A 106 5.06 4.24 14.50
C GLY A 106 5.21 4.54 13.01
N HIS A 107 4.77 5.70 12.50
CA HIS A 107 4.89 5.96 11.04
C HIS A 107 6.34 6.00 10.49
N SER A 108 7.33 6.26 11.35
CA SER A 108 8.73 6.35 10.91
C SER A 108 9.32 4.99 10.54
N THR A 109 10.20 4.98 9.53
CA THR A 109 10.88 3.78 9.04
C THR A 109 11.91 3.27 10.06
N GLY A 110 11.44 2.54 11.06
CA GLY A 110 12.26 1.88 12.07
C GLY A 110 12.79 2.81 13.16
N LYS A 111 12.85 2.29 14.39
CA LYS A 111 13.35 2.99 15.58
C LYS A 111 14.88 3.05 15.63
N ASN A 112 15.57 2.17 14.90
CA ASN A 112 17.03 2.08 14.88
C ASN A 112 17.56 1.56 13.51
N SER A 113 18.89 1.58 13.34
CA SER A 113 19.54 1.14 12.10
C SER A 113 19.31 -0.34 11.75
N SER A 114 19.18 -1.21 12.75
CA SER A 114 18.91 -2.63 12.52
C SER A 114 17.52 -2.82 11.91
N GLU A 115 16.50 -2.17 12.48
CA GLU A 115 15.14 -2.25 11.94
C GLU A 115 15.04 -1.70 10.52
N ARG A 116 15.74 -0.61 10.21
CA ARG A 116 15.85 -0.06 8.84
C ARG A 116 16.53 -1.04 7.89
N ALA A 117 17.64 -1.65 8.31
CA ALA A 117 18.34 -2.62 7.50
C ALA A 117 17.45 -3.84 7.18
N SER A 118 16.70 -4.35 8.17
CA SER A 118 15.75 -5.45 7.94
C SER A 118 14.62 -5.08 6.99
N SER A 119 14.02 -3.87 7.11
CA SER A 119 12.96 -3.42 6.21
C SER A 119 13.48 -3.25 4.77
N ASN A 120 14.68 -2.71 4.60
CA ASN A 120 15.32 -2.59 3.30
C ASN A 120 15.66 -3.97 2.72
N ALA A 121 16.23 -4.87 3.52
CA ALA A 121 16.57 -6.22 3.09
C ALA A 121 15.32 -6.97 2.63
N LEU A 122 14.20 -6.87 3.35
CA LEU A 122 12.92 -7.47 2.97
C LEU A 122 12.46 -6.95 1.60
N ALA A 123 12.37 -5.63 1.42
CA ALA A 123 11.92 -5.02 0.17
C ALA A 123 12.84 -5.35 -1.01
N TYR A 124 14.16 -5.24 -0.85
CA TYR A 124 15.11 -5.52 -1.93
C TYR A 124 15.20 -7.01 -2.28
N THR A 125 15.08 -7.89 -1.29
CA THR A 125 15.06 -9.35 -1.55
C THR A 125 13.82 -9.72 -2.33
N PHE A 126 12.65 -9.23 -1.90
CA PHE A 126 11.40 -9.41 -2.60
C PHE A 126 11.48 -8.94 -4.06
N LEU A 127 11.95 -7.71 -4.28
CA LEU A 127 12.06 -7.15 -5.62
C LEU A 127 13.03 -7.97 -6.49
N ARG A 128 14.23 -8.29 -5.98
CA ARG A 128 15.23 -9.08 -6.72
C ARG A 128 14.72 -10.46 -7.12
N GLN A 129 14.01 -11.14 -6.23
CA GLN A 129 13.41 -12.44 -6.52
C GLN A 129 12.31 -12.32 -7.57
N SER A 130 11.41 -11.33 -7.41
CA SER A 130 10.26 -11.14 -8.30
C SER A 130 10.64 -10.81 -9.74
N ILE A 131 11.75 -10.10 -9.97
CA ILE A 131 12.23 -9.76 -11.32
C ILE A 131 13.30 -10.72 -11.86
N GLY A 132 13.56 -11.84 -11.17
CA GLY A 132 14.56 -12.83 -11.61
C GLY A 132 16.01 -12.38 -11.53
N TRP A 133 16.34 -11.36 -10.73
CA TRP A 133 17.73 -10.92 -10.51
C TRP A 133 18.46 -11.82 -9.49
N ALA A 134 17.76 -12.56 -8.64
CA ALA A 134 18.40 -13.49 -7.72
C ALA A 134 19.03 -14.67 -8.50
N THR A 135 20.31 -14.57 -8.86
CA THR A 135 21.14 -15.71 -9.25
C THR A 135 21.55 -16.44 -7.96
N HIS A 136 20.99 -17.64 -7.77
CA HIS A 136 21.40 -18.71 -6.83
C HIS A 136 22.10 -18.31 -5.53
#